data_AF-A0A836I3W5-F1
#
_entry.id   AF-A0A836I3W5-F1
#
_cell.length_a   1.000
_cell.length_b   1.000
_cell.length_c   1.000
_cell.angle_alpha   90.00
_cell.angle_beta   90.00
_cell.angle_gamma   90.00
#
_symmetry.space_group_name_H-M   'P 1'
#
loop_
_entity.id
_entity.type
_entity.pdbx_description
1 polymer ?
#
loop_
_entity_poly.entity_id
_entity_poly.type
_entity_poly.pdbx_seq_one_letter_code
_entity_poly.pdbx_strand_id
1 'polypeptide(L)'
;MRVYSSCRAGGRLDPSLVSIGDLFSTESDGLARACRTALRKHGVGPGTITVVHGSNEGMQPLEPQRQEAGGRDRAMNGTISYMPPLFGLLLASAVLRCADEPAAHNTEVARRQKRQPTT
;
A
#
# COMPACT_ATOMS: atom_id res chain seq x y z
N MET A 1 1.18 18.04 -8.50
CA MET A 1 1.12 17.68 -7.06
C MET A 1 1.51 16.22 -6.93
N ARG A 2 2.39 15.87 -5.98
CA ARG A 2 2.78 14.47 -5.73
C ARG A 2 2.03 13.97 -4.50
N VAL A 3 1.43 12.79 -4.59
CA VAL A 3 0.63 12.21 -3.50
C VAL A 3 1.28 10.91 -3.05
N TYR A 4 1.44 10.77 -1.74
CA TYR A 4 2.02 9.61 -1.09
C TYR A 4 1.00 9.00 -0.15
N SER A 5 0.86 7.68 -0.17
CA SER A 5 -0.05 6.96 0.74
C SER A 5 0.53 5.61 1.16
N SER A 6 -0.11 4.96 2.11
CA SER A 6 0.28 3.64 2.61
C SER A 6 -0.89 2.67 2.50
N CYS A 7 -0.64 1.46 2.01
CA CYS A 7 -1.64 0.40 1.92
C CYS A 7 -1.74 -0.38 3.24
N ARG A 8 -2.56 -1.43 3.27
CA ARG A 8 -2.81 -2.19 4.50
C ARG A 8 -1.58 -3.01 4.86
N ALA A 9 -1.05 -2.78 6.07
CA ALA A 9 0.03 -3.59 6.67
C ALA A 9 -0.48 -4.82 7.45
N GLY A 10 -1.81 -4.92 7.66
CA GLY A 10 -2.44 -6.05 8.35
C GLY A 10 -2.37 -7.35 7.55
N GLY A 11 -2.18 -8.47 8.27
CA GLY A 11 -2.07 -9.81 7.70
C GLY A 11 -0.75 -10.10 6.97
N ARG A 12 0.22 -9.19 6.99
CA ARG A 12 1.52 -9.36 6.32
C ARG A 12 2.58 -9.85 7.31
N LEU A 13 3.38 -10.81 6.87
CA LEU A 13 4.46 -11.42 7.66
C LEU A 13 5.84 -11.08 7.12
N ASP A 14 6.01 -11.12 5.80
CA ASP A 14 7.33 -10.97 5.20
C ASP A 14 7.64 -9.51 4.87
N PRO A 15 8.65 -8.89 5.54
CA PRO A 15 9.07 -7.53 5.23
C PRO A 15 9.77 -7.39 3.86
N SER A 16 10.34 -8.48 3.32
CA SER A 16 11.06 -8.45 2.05
C SER A 16 10.15 -8.19 0.84
N LEU A 17 8.84 -8.47 1.00
CA LEU A 17 7.82 -8.29 -0.01
C LEU A 17 7.17 -6.91 0.03
N VAL A 18 7.61 -6.02 0.93
CA VAL A 18 7.14 -4.65 1.01
C VAL A 18 7.91 -3.78 0.04
N SER A 19 7.19 -3.04 -0.80
CA SER A 19 7.77 -2.21 -1.85
C SER A 19 7.04 -0.88 -2.00
N ILE A 20 7.67 0.05 -2.69
CA ILE A 20 7.11 1.37 -3.04
C ILE A 20 6.83 1.36 -4.53
N GLY A 21 5.57 1.60 -4.90
CA GLY A 21 5.08 1.55 -6.29
C GLY A 21 3.90 2.47 -6.52
N ASP A 22 3.29 2.40 -7.71
CA ASP A 22 2.08 3.16 -8.02
C ASP A 22 0.83 2.46 -7.46
N LEU A 23 -0.14 3.24 -6.96
CA LEU A 23 -1.40 2.69 -6.42
C LEU A 23 -2.09 1.73 -7.39
N PHE A 24 -2.05 2.00 -8.69
CA PHE A 24 -2.72 1.18 -9.70
C PHE A 24 -1.97 -0.11 -10.04
N SER A 25 -0.69 -0.20 -9.67
CA SER A 25 0.14 -1.40 -9.80
C SER A 25 0.07 -2.34 -8.59
N THR A 26 -0.67 -1.96 -7.54
CA THR A 26 -0.73 -2.75 -6.30
C THR A 26 -1.60 -4.00 -6.42
N GLU A 27 -1.09 -5.11 -5.89
CA GLU A 27 -1.72 -6.42 -5.90
C GLU A 27 -2.13 -6.87 -4.50
N SER A 28 -3.06 -7.82 -4.42
CA SER A 28 -3.45 -8.51 -3.18
C SER A 28 -3.76 -7.62 -1.96
N ASP A 29 -4.34 -6.44 -2.18
CA ASP A 29 -4.74 -5.52 -1.11
C ASP A 29 -6.16 -5.00 -1.33
N GLY A 30 -7.09 -5.43 -0.44
CA GLY A 30 -8.50 -5.04 -0.50
C GLY A 30 -8.72 -3.53 -0.28
N LEU A 31 -7.90 -2.88 0.55
CA LEU A 31 -7.97 -1.43 0.75
C LEU A 31 -7.51 -0.71 -0.52
N ALA A 32 -6.37 -1.12 -1.08
CA ALA A 32 -5.87 -0.52 -2.32
C ALA A 32 -6.85 -0.73 -3.48
N ARG A 33 -7.48 -1.91 -3.58
CA ARG A 33 -8.53 -2.18 -4.58
C ARG A 33 -9.72 -1.23 -4.42
N ALA A 34 -10.24 -1.05 -3.21
CA ALA A 34 -11.34 -0.13 -2.95
C ALA A 34 -10.97 1.32 -3.31
N CYS A 35 -9.76 1.76 -2.93
CA CYS A 35 -9.23 3.06 -3.30
C CYS A 35 -9.13 3.25 -4.82
N ARG A 36 -8.56 2.28 -5.55
CA ARG A 36 -8.49 2.32 -7.02
C ARG A 36 -9.88 2.44 -7.65
N THR A 37 -10.84 1.64 -7.19
CA THR A 37 -12.22 1.69 -7.71
C THR A 37 -12.87 3.05 -7.47
N ALA A 38 -12.69 3.64 -6.29
CA ALA A 38 -13.21 4.99 -6.01
C ALA A 38 -12.52 6.06 -6.85
N LEU A 39 -11.19 6.03 -6.93
CA LEU A 39 -10.39 7.01 -7.66
C LEU A 39 -10.64 6.99 -9.17
N ARG A 40 -10.87 5.81 -9.77
CA ARG A 40 -11.28 5.69 -11.18
C ARG A 40 -12.60 6.40 -11.47
N LYS A 41 -13.55 6.36 -10.53
CA LYS A 41 -14.84 7.09 -10.67
C LYS A 41 -14.65 8.60 -10.68
N HIS A 42 -13.57 9.09 -10.06
CA HIS A 42 -13.19 10.49 -10.05
C HIS A 42 -12.18 10.87 -11.16
N GLY A 43 -11.92 9.97 -12.11
CA GLY A 43 -11.02 10.24 -13.24
C GLY A 43 -9.52 10.23 -12.89
N VAL A 44 -9.14 9.72 -11.71
CA VAL A 44 -7.73 9.60 -11.32
C VAL A 44 -7.16 8.29 -11.85
N GLY A 45 -6.05 8.39 -12.59
CA GLY A 45 -5.37 7.28 -13.25
C GLY A 45 -4.00 6.94 -12.67
N PRO A 46 -3.31 5.93 -13.26
CA PRO A 46 -1.98 5.50 -12.85
C PRO A 46 -0.93 6.61 -12.95
N GLY A 47 0.09 6.54 -12.09
CA GLY A 47 1.28 7.41 -12.11
C GLY A 47 1.19 8.64 -11.23
N THR A 48 0.07 8.85 -10.52
CA THR A 48 -0.14 10.05 -9.69
C THR A 48 0.10 9.78 -8.19
N ILE A 49 -0.11 8.54 -7.74
CA ILE A 49 -0.15 8.21 -6.31
C ILE A 49 0.88 7.11 -6.03
N THR A 50 1.97 7.51 -5.38
CA THR A 50 2.99 6.59 -4.89
C THR A 50 2.55 5.98 -3.57
N VAL A 51 2.59 4.66 -3.45
CA VAL A 51 2.17 3.95 -2.24
C VAL A 51 3.18 2.91 -1.80
N VAL A 52 3.24 2.70 -0.48
CA VAL A 52 3.89 1.53 0.12
C VAL A 52 2.89 0.39 0.18
N HIS A 53 3.22 -0.75 -0.41
CA HIS A 53 2.36 -1.93 -0.43
C HIS A 53 3.18 -3.21 -0.29
N GLY A 54 2.54 -4.30 0.13
CA GLY A 54 3.13 -5.64 0.11
C GLY A 54 2.51 -6.48 -1.00
N SER A 55 3.30 -7.39 -1.59
CA SER A 55 2.80 -8.30 -2.65
C SER A 55 2.31 -9.66 -2.14
N ASN A 56 2.49 -9.99 -0.86
CA ASN A 56 1.93 -11.24 -0.31
C ASN A 56 0.41 -11.18 -0.16
N GLU A 57 -0.22 -12.34 -0.36
CA GLU A 57 -1.57 -12.56 0.15
C GLU A 57 -1.53 -12.44 1.68
N GLY A 58 -2.34 -11.52 2.21
CA GLY A 58 -2.45 -11.36 3.65
C GLY A 58 -3.05 -12.62 4.28
N MET A 59 -2.65 -12.92 5.51
CA MET A 59 -3.30 -13.96 6.31
C MET A 59 -4.82 -13.75 6.33
N GLN A 60 -5.54 -14.87 6.30
CA GLN A 60 -6.99 -14.83 6.41
C GLN A 60 -7.40 -14.12 7.71
N PRO A 61 -8.45 -13.27 7.66
CA PRO A 61 -9.01 -12.67 8.84
C PRO A 61 -9.34 -13.74 9.88
N LEU A 62 -9.13 -13.44 11.16
CA LEU A 62 -9.60 -14.32 12.23
C LEU A 62 -11.13 -14.43 12.19
N GLU A 63 -11.65 -15.53 12.74
CA GLU A 63 -13.09 -15.75 12.91
C GLU A 63 -13.75 -14.49 13.50
N PRO A 64 -14.90 -14.03 12.94
CA PRO A 64 -15.59 -12.85 13.44
C PRO A 64 -15.91 -12.99 14.92
N GLN A 65 -15.31 -12.15 15.74
CA GLN A 65 -15.61 -12.12 17.17
C GLN A 65 -16.80 -11.21 17.42
N ARG A 66 -17.73 -11.69 18.26
CA ARG A 66 -18.86 -10.92 18.72
C ARG A 66 -18.36 -9.70 19.48
N GLN A 67 -18.78 -8.52 19.05
CA GLN A 67 -18.41 -7.29 19.74
C GLN A 67 -19.30 -7.10 20.97
N GLU A 68 -18.68 -7.00 22.15
CA GLU A 68 -19.37 -6.79 23.44
C GLU A 68 -20.22 -5.51 23.44
N ALA A 69 -19.81 -4.50 22.67
CA ALA A 69 -20.49 -3.20 22.57
C ALA A 69 -21.70 -3.17 21.60
N GLY A 70 -22.25 -4.33 21.19
CA GLY A 70 -23.48 -4.38 20.38
C GLY A 70 -23.31 -4.03 18.89
N GLY A 71 -22.16 -4.36 18.29
CA GLY A 71 -21.89 -4.17 16.86
C GLY A 71 -22.02 -5.44 16.02
N ARG A 72 -21.97 -5.31 14.68
CA ARG A 72 -21.76 -6.46 13.79
C ARG A 72 -20.48 -7.19 14.16
N ASP A 73 -20.50 -8.52 14.10
CA ASP A 73 -19.31 -9.34 14.28
C ASP A 73 -18.25 -8.92 13.25
N ARG A 74 -17.04 -8.64 13.73
CA ARG A 74 -15.93 -8.18 12.89
C ARG A 74 -14.80 -9.18 12.98
N ALA A 75 -14.38 -9.66 11.83
CA ALA A 75 -13.13 -10.38 11.70
C ALA A 75 -11.97 -9.43 11.98
N MET A 76 -11.11 -9.77 12.94
CA MET A 76 -9.94 -8.97 13.27
C MET A 76 -8.80 -9.32 12.31
N ASN A 77 -8.45 -8.35 11.47
CA ASN A 77 -7.23 -8.42 10.68
C ASN A 77 -6.06 -8.00 11.57
N GLY A 78 -5.44 -8.97 12.24
CA GLY A 78 -4.24 -8.73 13.03
C GLY A 78 -3.08 -8.18 12.19
N THR A 79 -2.14 -7.50 12.85
CA THR A 79 -0.85 -7.11 12.27
C THR A 79 0.24 -7.45 13.26
N ILE A 80 1.49 -7.51 12.79
CA ILE A 80 2.65 -7.72 13.66
C ILE A 80 3.31 -6.37 13.93
N SER A 81 3.82 -6.18 15.14
CA SER A 81 4.33 -4.91 15.67
C SER A 81 5.33 -4.18 14.76
N TYR A 82 6.13 -4.89 13.96
CA TYR A 82 7.13 -4.28 13.08
C TYR A 82 6.59 -3.86 11.70
N MET A 83 5.43 -4.38 11.28
CA MET A 83 4.90 -4.11 9.93
C MET A 83 4.40 -2.67 9.75
N PRO A 84 3.53 -2.12 10.62
CA PRO A 84 3.08 -0.73 10.47
C PRO A 84 4.22 0.30 10.53
N PRO A 85 5.19 0.21 11.47
CA PRO A 85 6.35 1.11 11.48
C PRO A 85 7.19 1.02 10.21
N LEU A 86 7.44 -0.19 9.69
CA LEU A 86 8.21 -0.38 8.46
C LEU A 86 7.53 0.32 7.26
N PHE A 87 6.21 0.19 7.14
CA PHE A 87 5.44 0.87 6.09
C PHE A 87 5.57 2.40 6.20
N GLY A 88 5.49 2.93 7.42
CA GLY A 88 5.66 4.36 7.69
C GLY A 88 7.06 4.88 7.34
N LEU A 89 8.11 4.14 7.75
CA LEU A 89 9.50 4.50 7.46
C LEU A 89 9.80 4.45 5.96
N LEU A 90 9.29 3.46 5.24
CA LEU A 90 9.43 3.41 3.78
C LEU A 90 8.73 4.59 3.10
N LEU A 91 7.53 4.95 3.55
CA LEU A 91 6.80 6.11 3.01
C LEU A 91 7.58 7.40 3.25
N ALA A 92 8.06 7.61 4.48
CA ALA A 92 8.88 8.76 4.83
C ALA A 92 10.15 8.83 3.98
N SER A 93 10.81 7.69 3.74
CA SER A 93 11.99 7.62 2.87
C SER A 93 11.67 8.02 1.43
N ALA A 94 10.50 7.68 0.91
CA ALA A 94 10.07 8.03 -0.44
C ALA A 94 9.81 9.54 -0.58
N VAL A 95 9.18 10.14 0.44
CA VAL A 95 8.93 11.59 0.51
C VAL A 95 10.25 12.35 0.61
N LEU A 96 11.14 11.95 1.52
CA LEU A 96 12.43 12.63 1.73
C LEU A 96 13.32 12.57 0.49
N ARG A 97 13.45 11.42 -0.16
CA ARG A 97 14.22 11.29 -1.42
C ARG A 97 13.67 12.19 -2.53
N CYS A 98 12.35 12.39 -2.57
CA CYS A 98 11.74 13.29 -3.54
C CYS A 98 11.94 14.77 -3.20
N ALA A 99 11.96 15.10 -1.91
CA ALA A 99 12.21 16.46 -1.41
C ALA A 99 13.67 16.90 -1.63
N ASP A 100 14.61 15.98 -1.46
CA ASP A 100 16.04 16.22 -1.64
C ASP A 100 16.44 16.24 -3.13
N GLU A 101 16.14 15.17 -3.88
CA GLU A 101 16.51 15.03 -5.29
C GLU A 101 15.31 14.62 -6.17
N PRO A 102 14.49 15.60 -6.61
CA PRO A 102 13.27 15.31 -7.35
C PRO A 102 13.52 14.67 -8.74
N ALA A 103 14.66 14.97 -9.38
CA ALA A 103 15.02 14.43 -10.69
C ALA A 103 15.48 12.96 -10.63
N ALA A 104 16.29 12.60 -9.63
CA ALA A 104 16.72 11.23 -9.38
C ALA A 104 15.53 10.35 -8.97
N HIS A 105 14.65 10.88 -8.12
CA HIS A 105 13.42 10.19 -7.72
C HIS A 105 12.50 9.86 -8.90
N ASN A 106 12.26 10.82 -9.80
CA ASN A 106 11.42 10.60 -10.98
C ASN A 106 12.02 9.50 -11.89
N THR A 107 13.34 9.48 -12.06
CA THR A 107 14.04 8.46 -12.85
C THR A 107 13.89 7.07 -12.23
N GLU A 108 14.02 6.96 -10.91
CA GLU A 108 13.84 5.70 -10.18
C GLU A 108 12.39 5.19 -10.25
N VAL A 109 11.40 6.06 -10.07
CA VAL A 109 9.98 5.71 -10.22
C VAL A 109 9.69 5.23 -11.65
N ALA A 110 10.20 5.93 -12.67
CA ALA A 110 10.06 5.53 -14.07
C ALA A 110 10.76 4.18 -14.36
N ARG A 111 11.92 3.92 -13.73
CA ARG A 111 12.65 2.66 -13.85
C ARG A 111 11.86 1.49 -13.24
N ARG A 112 11.19 1.73 -12.10
CA ARG A 112 10.34 0.74 -11.43
C ARG A 112 9.08 0.43 -12.24
N GLN A 113 8.45 1.44 -12.82
CA GLN A 113 7.30 1.27 -13.71
C GLN A 113 7.66 0.46 -14.96
N LYS A 114 8.85 0.66 -15.55
CA LYS A 114 9.34 -0.13 -16.71
C LYS A 114 9.68 -1.59 -16.37
N ARG A 115 10.01 -1.88 -15.11
CA ARG A 115 10.35 -3.23 -14.63
C ARG A 115 9.13 -4.07 -14.26
N GLN A 116 7.97 -3.45 -14.06
CA GLN A 116 6.73 -4.19 -13.82
C GLN A 116 6.25 -4.79 -15.15
N PRO A 117 6.14 -6.13 -15.26
CA PRO A 117 5.67 -6.77 -16.48
C PRO A 117 4.22 -6.38 -16.74
N THR A 118 3.97 -5.83 -17.93
CA THR A 118 2.63 -5.60 -18.46
C THR A 118 1.93 -6.96 -18.57
N THR A 119 0.94 -7.20 -17.72
CA THR A 119 0.01 -8.33 -17.83
C THR A 119 -1.31 -7.83 -18.40
#